data_AF-A0A7X2D5D5-F1
#
_entry.id   AF-A0A7X2D5D5-F1
#
_cell.length_a   1.000
_cell.length_b   1.000
_cell.length_c   1.000
_cell.angle_alpha   90.00
_cell.angle_beta   90.00
_cell.angle_gamma   90.00
#
_symmetry.space_group_name_H-M   'P 1'
#
loop_
_entity.id
_entity.type
_entity.pdbx_description
1 polymer ?
#
loop_
_entity_poly.entity_id
_entity_poly.type
_entity_poly.pdbx_seq_one_letter_code
_entity_poly.pdbx_strand_id
1 'polypeptide(L)'
;MIDLTKDKTRFNKYTLKKTLSTELLLEDHLSDLIALEKYAGDVEKLKQKLVEILWCRECVTNHSLELLGFASEAITGACPNRPAWEELSITADEIYEFFEPLKKVEQYSKSVFEKARQFNFKIRAIRKKLEQGSPARLEYIGITQKSGDNGNEYIR
;
A
#
# COMPACT_ATOMS: atom_id res chain seq x y z
N MET A 1 -1.69 23.83 10.35
CA MET A 1 -1.23 22.43 10.45
C MET A 1 -1.51 21.96 11.88
N ILE A 2 -2.24 20.86 12.07
CA ILE A 2 -2.52 20.34 13.43
C ILE A 2 -1.28 19.55 13.86
N ASP A 3 -0.69 19.92 14.99
CA ASP A 3 0.39 19.14 15.61
C ASP A 3 -0.19 17.86 16.21
N LEU A 4 -0.11 16.77 15.45
CA LEU A 4 -0.59 15.45 15.85
C LEU A 4 0.32 14.76 16.88
N THR A 5 1.54 15.27 17.10
CA THR A 5 2.50 14.62 18.02
C THR A 5 2.04 14.66 19.48
N LYS A 6 1.12 15.56 19.80
CA LYS A 6 0.51 15.72 21.14
C LYS A 6 -0.65 14.75 21.40
N ASP A 7 -1.17 14.11 20.35
CA ASP A 7 -2.28 13.14 20.43
C ASP A 7 -1.87 11.85 19.71
N LYS A 8 -1.26 10.93 20.47
CA LYS A 8 -0.77 9.64 19.97
C LYS A 8 -1.85 8.81 19.29
N THR A 9 -3.10 8.88 19.76
CA THR A 9 -4.20 8.11 19.18
C THR A 9 -4.57 8.68 17.82
N ARG A 10 -4.68 10.00 17.70
CA ARG A 10 -4.97 10.65 16.42
C ARG A 10 -3.83 10.51 15.43
N PHE A 11 -2.58 10.57 15.90
CA PHE A 11 -1.39 10.30 15.10
C PHE A 11 -1.42 8.87 14.53
N ASN A 12 -1.61 7.86 15.38
CA ASN A 12 -1.70 6.46 14.95
C ASN A 12 -2.84 6.21 13.95
N LYS A 13 -4.03 6.79 14.19
CA LYS A 13 -5.15 6.71 13.24
C LYS A 13 -4.79 7.32 11.89
N TYR A 14 -4.11 8.47 11.89
CA TYR A 14 -3.69 9.14 10.67
C TYR A 14 -2.65 8.32 9.89
N THR A 15 -1.56 7.90 10.55
CA THR A 15 -0.49 7.15 9.90
C THR A 15 -1.02 5.83 9.35
N LEU A 16 -1.81 5.09 10.14
CA LEU A 16 -2.42 3.85 9.67
C LEU A 16 -3.32 4.07 8.46
N LYS A 17 -4.22 5.07 8.49
CA LYS A 17 -5.11 5.35 7.36
C LYS A 17 -4.32 5.66 6.08
N LYS A 18 -3.27 6.48 6.19
CA LYS A 18 -2.43 6.87 5.06
C LYS A 18 -1.67 5.68 4.51
N THR A 19 -1.02 4.91 5.38
CA THR A 19 -0.33 3.67 5.03
C THR A 19 -1.23 2.68 4.30
N LEU A 20 -2.43 2.40 4.82
CA LEU A 20 -3.35 1.44 4.19
C LEU A 20 -3.85 1.92 2.83
N SER A 21 -4.06 3.22 2.67
CA SER A 21 -4.47 3.79 1.38
C SER A 21 -3.35 3.67 0.34
N THR A 22 -2.12 4.03 0.72
CA THR A 22 -0.96 3.94 -0.19
C THR A 22 -0.58 2.50 -0.49
N GLU A 23 -0.66 1.59 0.48
CA GLU A 23 -0.34 0.18 0.27
C GLU A 23 -1.31 -0.47 -0.71
N LEU A 24 -2.60 -0.12 -0.68
CA LEU A 24 -3.57 -0.59 -1.68
C LEU A 24 -3.22 -0.13 -3.10
N LEU A 25 -2.78 1.13 -3.27
CA LEU A 25 -2.33 1.63 -4.58
C LEU A 25 -1.08 0.90 -5.06
N LEU A 26 -0.15 0.58 -4.16
CA LEU A 26 1.04 -0.20 -4.48
C LEU A 26 0.68 -1.65 -4.84
N GLU A 27 -0.21 -2.30 -4.09
CA GLU A 27 -0.73 -3.65 -4.40
C GLU A 27 -1.38 -3.68 -5.79
N ASP A 28 -2.16 -2.67 -6.14
CA ASP A 28 -2.82 -2.57 -7.44
C ASP A 28 -1.79 -2.51 -8.58
N HIS A 29 -0.83 -1.59 -8.51
CA HIS A 29 0.23 -1.49 -9.51
C HIS A 29 1.12 -2.73 -9.63
N LEU A 30 1.41 -3.42 -8.51
CA LEU A 30 2.15 -4.67 -8.54
C LEU A 30 1.30 -5.79 -9.17
N SER A 31 0.01 -5.85 -8.87
CA SER A 31 -0.91 -6.85 -9.41
C SER A 31 -1.10 -6.70 -10.92
N ASP A 32 -1.22 -5.46 -11.40
CA ASP A 32 -1.24 -5.12 -12.81
C ASP A 32 0.02 -5.60 -13.52
N LEU A 33 1.19 -5.32 -12.95
CA LEU A 33 2.45 -5.80 -13.53
C LEU A 33 2.49 -7.33 -13.60
N ILE A 34 2.10 -8.02 -12.52
CA ILE A 34 2.09 -9.49 -12.45
C ILE A 34 1.19 -10.08 -13.53
N ALA A 35 0.03 -9.46 -13.81
CA ALA A 35 -0.89 -9.92 -14.85
C ALA A 35 -0.31 -9.85 -16.27
N LEU A 36 0.75 -9.06 -16.48
CA LEU A 36 1.46 -8.93 -17.75
C LEU A 36 2.58 -9.95 -17.94
N GLU A 37 2.89 -10.80 -16.96
CA GLU A 37 3.98 -11.80 -17.06
C GLU A 37 3.85 -12.71 -18.28
N LYS A 38 2.63 -13.00 -18.74
CA LYS A 38 2.38 -13.79 -19.96
C LYS A 38 3.01 -13.20 -21.23
N TYR A 39 3.39 -11.93 -21.20
CA TYR A 39 4.09 -11.23 -22.28
C TYR A 39 5.60 -11.09 -22.02
N ALA A 40 6.13 -11.68 -20.94
CA ALA A 40 7.55 -11.65 -20.62
C ALA A 40 8.36 -12.33 -21.74
N GLY A 41 9.18 -11.54 -22.44
CA GLY A 41 9.97 -11.97 -23.60
C GLY A 41 9.46 -11.46 -24.95
N ASP A 42 8.22 -10.95 -25.02
CA ASP A 42 7.70 -10.19 -26.15
C ASP A 42 7.64 -8.71 -25.76
N VAL A 43 8.77 -8.01 -25.98
CA VAL A 43 8.97 -6.62 -25.55
C VAL A 43 7.93 -5.69 -26.18
N GLU A 44 7.64 -5.86 -27.47
CA GLU A 44 6.67 -5.01 -28.18
C GLU A 44 5.26 -5.22 -27.62
N LYS A 45 4.87 -6.47 -27.36
CA LYS A 45 3.56 -6.74 -26.77
C LYS A 45 3.45 -6.26 -25.34
N LEU A 46 4.50 -6.43 -24.54
CA LEU A 46 4.56 -5.93 -23.17
C LEU A 46 4.44 -4.40 -23.14
N LYS A 47 5.20 -3.70 -23.99
CA LYS A 47 5.14 -2.24 -24.12
C LYS A 47 3.74 -1.75 -24.47
N GLN A 48 3.08 -2.39 -25.44
CA GLN A 48 1.69 -2.08 -25.80
C GLN A 48 0.77 -2.20 -24.58
N LYS A 49 0.89 -3.32 -23.85
CA LYS A 49 -0.02 -3.63 -22.73
C LYS A 49 0.20 -2.75 -21.52
N LEU A 50 1.44 -2.37 -21.21
CA LEU A 50 1.76 -1.42 -20.15
C LEU A 50 1.08 -0.06 -20.38
N VAL A 51 1.05 0.41 -21.63
CA VAL A 51 0.35 1.66 -21.99
C VAL A 51 -1.17 1.51 -21.87
N GLU A 52 -1.73 0.40 -22.37
CA GLU A 52 -3.18 0.16 -22.32
C GLU A 52 -3.74 0.16 -20.90
N ILE A 53 -3.01 -0.40 -19.93
CA ILE A 53 -3.43 -0.44 -18.53
C ILE A 53 -2.91 0.74 -17.70
N LEU A 54 -2.24 1.70 -18.34
CA LEU A 54 -1.62 2.87 -17.69
C LEU A 54 -0.67 2.48 -16.54
N TRP A 55 0.04 1.37 -16.69
CA TRP A 55 0.98 0.93 -15.67
C TRP A 55 2.15 1.91 -15.56
N CYS A 56 2.53 2.23 -14.33
CA CYS A 56 3.53 3.27 -14.06
C CYS A 56 4.55 2.83 -13.01
N ARG A 57 5.80 2.65 -13.44
CA ARG A 57 6.95 2.43 -12.56
C ARG A 57 7.14 3.56 -11.55
N GLU A 58 6.88 4.80 -11.94
CA GLU A 58 7.00 5.96 -11.04
C GLU A 58 5.99 5.91 -9.90
N CYS A 59 4.78 5.43 -10.15
CA CYS A 59 3.81 5.25 -9.08
C CYS A 59 4.29 4.19 -8.09
N VAL A 60 4.83 3.06 -8.57
CA VAL A 60 5.42 2.03 -7.69
C VAL A 60 6.51 2.62 -6.80
N THR A 61 7.46 3.36 -7.38
CA THR A 61 8.56 3.98 -6.61
C THR A 61 8.08 5.06 -5.65
N ASN A 62 7.12 5.90 -6.06
CA ASN A 62 6.59 6.98 -5.23
C ASN A 62 5.78 6.44 -4.06
N HIS A 63 4.89 5.47 -4.28
CA HIS A 63 4.14 4.84 -3.19
C HIS A 63 5.06 4.12 -2.22
N SER A 64 6.15 3.53 -2.71
CA SER A 64 7.17 2.93 -1.84
C SER A 64 7.83 3.98 -0.94
N LEU A 65 8.22 5.14 -1.48
CA LEU A 65 8.76 6.25 -0.68
C LEU A 65 7.74 6.83 0.32
N GLU A 66 6.47 6.94 -0.07
CA GLU A 66 5.38 7.36 0.83
C GLU A 66 5.23 6.38 2.01
N LEU A 67 5.22 5.07 1.73
CA LEU A 67 5.15 4.03 2.76
C LEU A 67 6.37 4.07 3.69
N LEU A 68 7.57 4.30 3.15
CA LEU A 68 8.78 4.50 3.93
C LEU A 68 8.65 5.69 4.88
N GLY A 69 8.14 6.82 4.38
CA GLY A 69 7.85 8.01 5.17
C GLY A 69 6.87 7.75 6.31
N PHE A 70 5.71 7.14 6.00
CA PHE A 70 4.71 6.82 7.02
C PHE A 70 5.19 5.80 8.04
N ALA A 71 5.98 4.80 7.62
CA ALA A 71 6.60 3.84 8.53
C ALA A 71 7.58 4.53 9.48
N SER A 72 8.43 5.42 8.97
CA SER A 72 9.37 6.20 9.79
C SER A 72 8.65 7.09 10.81
N GLU A 73 7.59 7.79 10.37
CA GLU A 73 6.71 8.56 11.25
C GLU A 73 6.09 7.68 12.34
N ALA A 74 5.55 6.51 11.99
CA ALA A 74 4.92 5.60 12.94
C ALA A 74 5.91 5.03 13.96
N ILE A 75 7.12 4.66 13.53
CA ILE A 75 8.19 4.17 14.40
C ILE A 75 8.61 5.26 15.40
N THR A 76 8.85 6.47 14.90
CA THR A 76 9.27 7.62 15.70
C THR A 76 8.18 8.06 16.68
N GLY A 77 6.92 8.05 16.23
CA GLY A 77 5.75 8.35 17.06
C GLY A 77 5.34 7.24 18.02
N ALA A 78 6.10 6.14 18.08
CA ALA A 78 5.84 4.98 18.93
C ALA A 78 4.43 4.39 18.73
N CYS A 79 3.99 4.27 17.48
CA CYS A 79 2.75 3.59 17.14
C CYS A 79 2.77 2.11 17.59
N PRO A 80 1.60 1.51 17.89
CA PRO A 80 1.51 0.09 18.22
C PRO A 80 2.07 -0.79 17.09
N ASN A 81 2.48 -2.01 17.46
CA ASN A 81 3.05 -2.99 16.54
C ASN A 81 4.27 -2.49 15.75
N ARG A 82 5.22 -1.86 16.47
CA ARG A 82 6.50 -1.38 15.92
C ARG A 82 7.20 -2.38 14.99
N PRO A 83 7.26 -3.71 15.27
CA PRO A 83 7.91 -4.65 14.35
C PRO A 83 7.28 -4.67 12.95
N ALA A 84 5.96 -4.53 12.83
CA ALA A 84 5.29 -4.47 11.53
C ALA A 84 5.60 -3.16 10.77
N TRP A 85 5.80 -2.05 11.49
CA TRP A 85 6.23 -0.79 10.89
C TRP A 85 7.68 -0.85 10.40
N GLU A 86 8.58 -1.50 11.15
CA GLU A 86 9.96 -1.73 10.73
C GLU A 86 10.02 -2.65 9.50
N GLU A 87 9.20 -3.70 9.48
CA GLU A 87 9.06 -4.58 8.31
C GLU A 87 8.51 -3.85 7.08
N LEU A 88 7.54 -2.94 7.27
CA LEU A 88 7.05 -2.06 6.21
C LEU A 88 8.16 -1.16 5.67
N SER A 89 8.92 -0.51 6.57
CA SER A 89 10.02 0.37 6.20
C SER A 89 11.05 -0.35 5.32
N ILE A 90 11.49 -1.54 5.75
CA ILE A 90 12.46 -2.35 5.00
C ILE A 90 11.88 -2.79 3.67
N THR A 91 10.64 -3.30 3.66
CA THR A 91 10.01 -3.79 2.43
C THR A 91 9.78 -2.66 1.42
N ALA A 92 9.37 -1.47 1.88
CA ALA A 92 9.18 -0.31 1.01
C ALA A 92 10.50 0.15 0.38
N ASP A 93 11.58 0.18 1.16
CA ASP A 93 12.92 0.49 0.67
C ASP A 93 13.39 -0.56 -0.37
N GLU A 94 13.23 -1.85 -0.08
CA GLU A 94 13.54 -2.94 -1.03
C GLU A 94 12.78 -2.79 -2.36
N ILE A 95 11.51 -2.39 -2.32
CA ILE A 95 10.69 -2.18 -3.53
C ILE A 95 11.22 -0.99 -4.31
N TYR A 96 11.50 0.13 -3.63
CA TYR A 96 12.07 1.32 -4.25
C TYR A 96 13.40 1.00 -4.94
N GLU A 97 14.36 0.41 -4.21
CA GLU A 97 15.68 0.07 -4.75
C GLU A 97 15.60 -0.90 -5.93
N PHE A 98 14.63 -1.82 -5.92
CA PHE A 98 14.43 -2.77 -7.02
C PHE A 98 13.84 -2.13 -8.27
N PHE A 99 12.79 -1.30 -8.13
CA PHE A 99 12.07 -0.74 -9.29
C PHE A 99 12.69 0.53 -9.83
N GLU A 100 13.38 1.32 -9.00
CA GLU A 100 13.97 2.59 -9.42
C GLU A 100 14.92 2.47 -10.63
N PRO A 101 15.82 1.47 -10.72
CA PRO A 101 16.67 1.31 -11.90
C PRO A 101 15.97 0.72 -13.15
N LEU A 102 14.72 0.25 -13.05
CA LEU A 102 13.96 -0.39 -14.14
C LEU A 102 13.27 0.63 -15.05
N LYS A 103 14.06 1.51 -15.66
CA LYS A 103 13.57 2.62 -16.52
C LYS A 103 13.14 2.18 -17.92
N LYS A 104 13.51 0.98 -18.36
CA LYS A 104 13.30 0.47 -19.72
C LYS A 104 12.51 -0.83 -19.69
N VAL A 105 11.54 -1.00 -20.60
CA VAL A 105 10.67 -2.18 -20.66
C VAL A 105 11.47 -3.47 -20.93
N GLU A 106 12.58 -3.37 -21.63
CA GLU A 106 13.49 -4.48 -21.92
C GLU A 106 14.09 -5.11 -20.65
N GLN A 107 14.10 -4.39 -19.53
CA GLN A 107 14.59 -4.90 -18.25
C GLN A 107 13.56 -5.82 -17.55
N TYR A 108 12.31 -5.83 -18.01
CA TYR A 108 11.19 -6.55 -17.39
C TYR A 108 11.20 -8.02 -17.82
N SER A 109 12.22 -8.72 -17.32
CA SER A 109 12.35 -10.16 -17.47
C SER A 109 11.45 -10.91 -16.49
N LYS A 110 11.35 -12.24 -16.63
CA LYS A 110 10.57 -13.10 -15.71
C LYS A 110 10.92 -12.89 -14.23
N SER A 111 12.17 -12.60 -13.91
CA SER A 111 12.59 -12.35 -12.52
C SER A 111 11.96 -11.08 -11.93
N VAL A 112 11.67 -10.07 -12.75
CA VAL A 112 10.96 -8.85 -12.32
C VAL A 112 9.54 -9.16 -11.91
N PHE A 113 8.81 -9.97 -12.68
CA PHE A 113 7.44 -10.38 -12.34
C PHE A 113 7.39 -11.25 -11.09
N GLU A 114 8.36 -12.16 -10.93
CA GLU A 114 8.50 -12.97 -9.72
C GLU A 114 8.80 -12.10 -8.49
N LYS A 115 9.69 -11.11 -8.63
CA LYS A 115 9.97 -10.18 -7.55
C LYS A 115 8.75 -9.32 -7.20
N ALA A 116 8.00 -8.86 -8.21
CA ALA A 116 6.74 -8.15 -8.01
C ALA A 116 5.73 -8.99 -7.20
N ARG A 117 5.59 -10.30 -7.49
CA ARG A 117 4.77 -11.20 -6.67
C ARG A 117 5.25 -11.27 -5.22
N GLN A 118 6.54 -11.47 -5.00
CA GLN A 118 7.10 -11.55 -3.65
C GLN A 118 6.82 -10.28 -2.86
N PHE A 119 7.02 -9.10 -3.47
CA PHE A 119 6.68 -7.83 -2.86
C PHE A 119 5.19 -7.70 -2.58
N ASN A 120 4.32 -8.05 -3.54
CA ASN A 120 2.88 -8.01 -3.36
C ASN A 120 2.42 -8.90 -2.19
N PHE A 121 2.98 -10.11 -2.06
CA PHE A 121 2.69 -10.98 -0.91
C PHE A 121 3.19 -10.38 0.42
N LYS A 122 4.39 -9.81 0.44
CA LYS A 122 4.96 -9.18 1.64
C LYS A 122 4.10 -8.00 2.12
N ILE A 123 3.76 -7.05 1.25
CA ILE A 123 2.98 -5.86 1.64
C ILE A 123 1.59 -6.24 2.18
N ARG A 124 0.92 -7.22 1.56
CA ARG A 124 -0.39 -7.73 2.02
C ARG A 124 -0.29 -8.39 3.39
N ALA A 125 0.80 -9.10 3.67
CA ALA A 125 1.04 -9.71 4.97
C ALA A 125 1.30 -8.64 6.05
N ILE A 126 2.08 -7.62 5.71
CA ILE A 126 2.37 -6.48 6.59
C ILE A 126 1.08 -5.70 6.91
N ARG A 127 0.25 -5.40 5.91
CA ARG A 127 -1.07 -4.79 6.12
C ARG A 127 -1.88 -5.54 7.17
N LYS A 128 -1.99 -6.87 7.05
CA LYS A 128 -2.72 -7.69 8.03
C LYS A 128 -2.15 -7.55 9.44
N LYS A 129 -0.83 -7.49 9.60
CA LYS A 129 -0.16 -7.28 10.90
C LYS A 129 -0.50 -5.90 11.47
N LEU A 130 -0.47 -4.85 10.64
CA LEU A 130 -0.80 -3.48 11.04
C LEU A 130 -2.29 -3.34 11.45
N GLU A 131 -3.20 -4.00 10.72
CA GLU A 131 -4.63 -4.02 11.04
C GLU A 131 -4.95 -4.78 12.33
N GLN A 132 -4.28 -5.91 12.58
CA GLN A 132 -4.48 -6.73 13.79
C GLN A 132 -3.90 -6.06 15.04
N GLY A 133 -2.83 -5.29 14.89
CA GLY A 133 -2.17 -4.56 15.99
C GLY A 133 -2.83 -3.24 16.36
N SER A 134 -3.89 -2.81 15.66
CA SER A 134 -4.52 -1.51 15.86
C SER A 134 -5.95 -1.63 16.39
N PRO A 135 -6.30 -0.93 17.50
CA PRO A 135 -7.69 -0.78 17.95
C PRO A 135 -8.61 -0.11 16.91
N ALA A 136 -8.05 0.52 15.87
CA ALA A 136 -8.78 1.22 14.81
C ALA A 136 -9.44 0.30 13.77
N ARG A 137 -9.38 -1.03 13.96
CA ARG A 137 -9.98 -2.06 13.09
C ARG A 137 -11.46 -1.83 12.76
N LEU A 138 -12.17 -1.06 13.59
CA LEU A 138 -13.62 -0.85 13.50
C LEU A 138 -14.08 0.33 12.62
N GLU A 139 -13.19 1.21 12.14
CA GLU A 139 -13.61 2.36 11.30
C GLU A 139 -13.32 2.19 9.80
N TYR A 140 -12.55 1.17 9.40
CA TYR A 140 -12.11 0.98 8.01
C TYR A 140 -12.94 -0.06 7.24
N ILE A 141 -13.57 -0.99 7.94
CA ILE A 141 -14.60 -1.87 7.36
C ILE A 141 -15.90 -1.10 7.52
N GLY A 142 -16.56 -0.71 6.43
CA GLY A 142 -17.85 -0.03 6.43
C GLY A 142 -19.00 -0.88 6.99
N ILE A 143 -18.82 -1.49 8.16
CA ILE A 143 -19.91 -1.93 9.02
C ILE A 143 -20.37 -0.68 9.73
N THR A 144 -21.27 0.02 9.05
CA THR A 144 -22.22 0.96 9.65
C THR A 144 -22.49 0.56 11.09
N GLN A 145 -22.32 1.52 11.99
CA GLN A 145 -23.01 1.54 13.27
C GLN A 145 -24.39 0.91 13.06
N LYS A 146 -24.71 -0.12 13.84
CA LYS A 146 -26.11 -0.51 14.01
C LYS A 146 -26.84 0.76 14.42
N SER A 147 -27.59 1.34 13.48
CA SER A 147 -28.64 2.28 13.76
C SER A 147 -29.64 1.51 14.62
N GLY A 148 -29.44 1.58 15.93
CA GLY A 148 -30.47 1.27 16.89
C GLY A 148 -31.58 2.28 16.69
N ASP A 149 -32.74 1.77 16.34
CA ASP A 149 -34.01 2.46 16.25
C ASP A 149 -34.14 3.63 17.22
N ASN A 150 -34.55 4.78 16.68
CA ASN A 150 -35.57 5.60 17.31
C ASN A 150 -36.38 6.28 16.20
N GLY A 151 -37.40 5.54 15.77
CA GLY A 151 -38.77 5.99 15.58
C GLY A 151 -39.05 7.35 14.94
N ASN A 152 -39.82 7.27 13.85
CA ASN A 152 -40.82 8.25 13.36
C ASN A 152 -40.33 9.67 13.08
N GLU A 153 -40.47 10.12 11.83
CA GLU A 153 -41.60 10.97 11.43
C GLU A 153 -41.46 11.48 9.98
N TYR A 154 -42.53 11.21 9.21
CA TYR A 154 -43.04 11.86 7.98
C TYR A 154 -42.24 11.90 6.68
N ILE A 155 -42.66 11.02 5.75
CA ILE A 155 -42.90 11.39 4.34
C ILE A 155 -44.39 11.70 4.19
N ARG A 156 -44.73 13.00 4.10
CA ARG A 156 -45.63 13.62 3.11
C ARG A 156 -45.78 15.11 3.41
#